data_AF-A0A1M5S1J2-F1
#
_entry.id   AF-A0A1M5S1J2-F1
#
_cell.length_a   1.000
_cell.length_b   1.000
_cell.length_c   1.000
_cell.angle_alpha   90.00
_cell.angle_beta   90.00
_cell.angle_gamma   90.00
#
_symmetry.space_group_name_H-M   'P 1'
#
loop_
_entity.id
_entity.type
_entity.pdbx_description
1 polymer ?
#
loop_
_entity_poly.entity_id
_entity_poly.type
_entity_poly.pdbx_seq_one_letter_code
_entity_poly.pdbx_strand_id
1 'polypeptide(L)'
;MSVRGRVTGTRLEGDRGQTTIDYAVGVSVFLLVVAFVFAFVPSLVGPFTSDDTASVVVADRAADRLANDLLVDDPTAPSVLNETCTAAFFDADGAAPPDGCRYDTDGSDLVKALGLGSSAPSLNVTVRSGETIATVDGTTLAVGASPPPGAEVSVARRATLLAGETYSLAVRVW
;
A
#
# COMPACT_ATOMS: atom_id res chain seq x y z
N MET A 1 -46.64 -18.89 -87.29
CA MET A 1 -46.45 -19.85 -86.17
C MET A 1 -45.24 -19.39 -85.38
N SER A 2 -45.48 -18.90 -84.17
CA SER A 2 -44.54 -18.22 -83.28
C SER A 2 -43.99 -19.22 -82.28
N VAL A 3 -42.67 -19.29 -82.06
CA VAL A 3 -42.09 -19.71 -80.78
C VAL A 3 -40.81 -18.93 -80.52
N ARG A 4 -40.87 -18.06 -79.51
CA ARG A 4 -39.74 -17.46 -78.77
C ARG A 4 -39.26 -18.45 -77.69
N GLY A 5 -37.97 -18.43 -77.36
CA GLY A 5 -37.45 -18.99 -76.09
C GLY A 5 -35.97 -18.65 -75.94
N ARG A 6 -35.62 -17.48 -75.37
CA ARG A 6 -35.38 -17.20 -73.94
C ARG A 6 -33.89 -17.42 -73.59
N VAL A 7 -33.15 -16.32 -73.57
CA VAL A 7 -31.82 -16.21 -72.96
C VAL A 7 -31.98 -16.38 -71.46
N THR A 8 -31.40 -17.46 -70.91
CA THR A 8 -31.37 -17.71 -69.46
C THR A 8 -30.28 -16.85 -68.85
N GLY A 9 -30.65 -15.68 -68.34
CA GLY A 9 -29.78 -14.90 -67.46
C GLY A 9 -29.59 -15.65 -66.15
N THR A 10 -28.37 -16.11 -65.89
CA THR A 10 -27.92 -16.50 -64.55
C THR A 10 -27.92 -15.24 -63.68
N ARG A 11 -28.99 -15.03 -62.88
CA ARG A 11 -28.85 -14.23 -61.67
C ARG A 11 -27.95 -15.02 -60.73
N LEU A 12 -26.70 -14.59 -60.65
CA LEU A 12 -25.98 -14.71 -59.39
C LEU A 12 -26.76 -13.79 -58.44
N GLU A 13 -27.59 -14.39 -57.59
CA GLU A 13 -28.26 -13.72 -56.48
C GLU A 13 -27.17 -13.35 -55.45
N GLY A 14 -26.33 -12.39 -55.83
CA GLY A 14 -25.30 -11.82 -54.99
C GLY A 14 -25.92 -10.74 -54.10
N ASP A 15 -25.67 -10.90 -52.81
CA ASP A 15 -25.29 -9.79 -51.94
C ASP A 15 -26.40 -8.86 -51.41
N ARG A 16 -27.37 -9.41 -50.65
CA ARG A 16 -28.20 -8.63 -49.72
C ARG A 16 -28.42 -9.29 -48.35
N GLY A 17 -27.62 -10.31 -48.02
CA GLY A 17 -27.65 -11.00 -46.71
C GLY A 17 -26.43 -10.72 -45.83
N GLN A 18 -25.45 -9.96 -46.30
CA GLN A 18 -24.14 -9.85 -45.65
C GLN A 18 -24.10 -8.81 -44.49
N THR A 19 -25.07 -7.90 -44.39
CA THR A 19 -25.08 -6.86 -43.34
C THR A 19 -25.53 -7.37 -41.96
N THR A 20 -26.39 -8.38 -41.90
CA THR A 20 -27.00 -8.82 -40.62
C THR A 20 -26.02 -9.63 -39.78
N ILE A 21 -25.19 -10.47 -40.42
CA ILE A 21 -24.15 -11.25 -39.74
C ILE A 21 -23.04 -10.31 -39.26
N ASP A 22 -22.59 -9.37 -40.10
CA ASP A 22 -21.56 -8.40 -39.72
C ASP A 22 -22.03 -7.48 -38.58
N TYR A 23 -23.31 -7.08 -38.57
CA TYR A 23 -23.92 -6.35 -37.46
C TYR A 23 -23.98 -7.19 -36.18
N ALA A 24 -24.42 -8.46 -36.28
CA ALA A 24 -24.49 -9.36 -35.13
C ALA A 24 -23.10 -9.60 -34.51
N VAL A 25 -22.09 -9.85 -35.33
CA VAL A 25 -20.71 -10.01 -34.88
C VAL A 25 -20.19 -8.72 -34.25
N GLY A 26 -20.43 -7.57 -34.88
CA GLY A 26 -20.02 -6.26 -34.37
C GLY A 26 -20.62 -5.94 -33.01
N VAL A 27 -21.94 -6.11 -32.84
CA VAL A 27 -22.61 -5.86 -31.55
C VAL A 27 -22.19 -6.87 -30.49
N SER A 28 -21.97 -8.14 -30.84
CA SER A 28 -21.49 -9.15 -29.89
C SER A 28 -20.08 -8.86 -29.40
N VAL A 29 -19.15 -8.51 -30.30
CA VAL A 29 -17.77 -8.13 -29.93
C VAL A 29 -17.78 -6.85 -29.11
N PHE A 30 -18.56 -5.84 -29.51
CA PHE A 30 -18.69 -4.60 -28.75
C PHE A 30 -19.18 -4.84 -27.31
N LEU A 31 -20.27 -5.60 -27.15
CA LEU A 31 -20.80 -5.92 -25.83
C LEU A 31 -19.82 -6.75 -24.99
N LEU A 32 -19.07 -7.68 -25.61
CA LEU A 32 -18.01 -8.42 -24.94
C LEU A 32 -16.90 -7.51 -24.40
N VAL A 33 -16.44 -6.56 -25.23
CA VAL A 33 -15.42 -5.59 -24.82
C VAL A 33 -15.94 -4.69 -23.71
N VAL A 34 -17.18 -4.20 -23.80
CA VAL A 34 -17.79 -3.38 -22.74
C VAL A 34 -17.91 -4.16 -21.43
N ALA A 35 -18.38 -5.41 -21.48
CA ALA A 35 -18.46 -6.27 -20.31
C ALA A 35 -17.07 -6.51 -19.70
N PHE A 36 -16.04 -6.74 -20.53
CA PHE A 36 -14.66 -6.87 -20.08
C PHE A 36 -14.16 -5.58 -19.40
N VAL A 37 -14.42 -4.41 -19.99
CA VAL A 37 -14.05 -3.13 -19.38
C VAL A 37 -14.67 -2.98 -17.99
N PHE A 38 -15.96 -3.25 -17.83
CA PHE A 38 -16.60 -3.17 -16.51
C PHE A 38 -16.13 -4.24 -15.52
N ALA A 39 -15.69 -5.40 -15.99
CA ALA A 39 -15.15 -6.46 -15.13
C ALA A 39 -13.70 -6.20 -14.68
N PHE A 40 -12.87 -5.58 -15.53
CA PHE A 40 -11.42 -5.47 -15.29
C PHE A 40 -10.94 -4.05 -14.96
N VAL A 41 -11.58 -2.99 -15.45
CA VAL A 41 -11.12 -1.61 -15.14
C VAL A 41 -11.27 -1.25 -13.66
N PRO A 42 -12.33 -1.64 -12.93
CA PRO A 42 -12.45 -1.34 -11.51
C PRO A 42 -11.27 -1.85 -10.67
N SER A 43 -10.68 -3.01 -11.00
CA SER A 43 -9.53 -3.54 -10.26
C SER A 43 -8.22 -2.77 -10.54
N LEU A 44 -8.13 -2.09 -11.68
CA LEU A 44 -6.97 -1.23 -11.99
C LEU A 44 -7.00 0.08 -11.21
N VAL A 45 -8.19 0.57 -10.84
CA VAL A 45 -8.36 1.85 -10.12
C VAL A 45 -8.61 1.69 -8.62
N GLY A 46 -9.02 0.50 -8.17
CA GLY A 46 -9.26 0.16 -6.76
C GLY A 46 -8.17 0.67 -5.80
N PRO A 47 -6.87 0.39 -6.04
CA PRO A 47 -5.76 0.80 -5.16
C PRO A 47 -5.57 2.31 -5.01
N PHE A 48 -6.26 3.12 -5.83
CA PHE A 48 -6.15 4.59 -5.80
C PHE A 48 -7.38 5.27 -5.21
N THR A 49 -8.44 4.51 -4.88
CA THR A 49 -9.78 5.08 -4.64
C THR A 49 -10.25 5.08 -3.18
N SER A 50 -9.67 4.29 -2.27
CA SER A 50 -10.09 4.23 -0.86
C SER A 50 -8.97 3.78 0.06
N ASP A 51 -8.93 4.30 1.30
CA ASP A 51 -8.13 3.94 2.49
C ASP A 51 -6.61 3.70 2.36
N ASP A 52 -6.11 3.07 1.29
CA ASP A 52 -4.69 2.82 1.05
C ASP A 52 -3.87 4.11 0.99
N THR A 53 -4.39 5.18 0.38
CA THR A 53 -3.72 6.48 0.38
C THR A 53 -3.59 7.06 1.79
N ALA A 54 -4.57 6.79 2.67
CA ALA A 54 -4.51 7.22 4.06
C ALA A 54 -3.44 6.42 4.81
N SER A 55 -3.37 5.11 4.59
CA SER A 55 -2.33 4.23 5.16
C SER A 55 -0.91 4.63 4.74
N VAL A 56 -0.71 5.02 3.47
CA VAL A 56 0.58 5.57 2.99
C VAL A 56 0.96 6.84 3.75
N VAL A 57 0.03 7.79 3.90
CA VAL A 57 0.28 9.06 4.61
C VAL A 57 0.54 8.82 6.10
N VAL A 58 -0.22 7.91 6.73
CA VAL A 58 -0.01 7.54 8.14
C VAL A 58 1.35 6.89 8.32
N ALA A 59 1.74 5.95 7.45
CA ALA A 59 3.05 5.31 7.51
C ALA A 59 4.18 6.33 7.41
N ASP A 60 4.09 7.24 6.44
CA ASP A 60 5.12 8.26 6.19
C ASP A 60 5.26 9.24 7.35
N ARG A 61 4.14 9.80 7.83
CA ARG A 61 4.13 10.72 8.97
C ARG A 61 4.58 10.05 10.26
N ALA A 62 4.20 8.80 10.48
CA ALA A 62 4.66 8.03 11.64
C ALA A 62 6.17 7.78 11.58
N ALA A 63 6.69 7.39 10.41
CA ALA A 63 8.12 7.18 10.20
C ALA A 63 8.91 8.47 10.40
N ASP A 64 8.43 9.61 9.89
CA ASP A 64 9.04 10.92 10.12
C ASP A 64 9.03 11.31 11.58
N ARG A 65 7.88 11.15 12.25
CA ARG A 65 7.75 11.48 13.66
C ARG A 65 8.69 10.66 14.54
N LEU A 66 8.84 9.37 14.25
CA LEU A 66 9.78 8.52 14.99
C LEU A 66 11.23 8.92 14.71
N ALA A 67 11.61 9.05 13.44
CA ALA A 67 13.00 9.24 13.05
C ALA A 67 13.53 10.66 13.26
N ASN A 68 12.66 11.67 13.32
CA ASN A 68 13.06 13.08 13.34
C ASN A 68 12.56 13.86 14.56
N ASP A 69 11.75 13.26 15.44
CA ASP A 69 11.17 13.96 16.61
C ASP A 69 11.21 13.10 17.89
N LEU A 70 10.56 11.93 17.90
CA LEU A 70 10.36 11.17 19.14
C LEU A 70 11.63 10.44 19.62
N LEU A 71 12.37 9.84 18.69
CA LEU A 71 13.51 8.97 19.01
C LEU A 71 14.86 9.66 18.83
N VAL A 72 14.90 10.93 18.41
CA VAL A 72 16.16 11.64 18.16
C VAL A 72 16.88 12.00 19.45
N ASP A 73 18.20 11.92 19.41
CA ASP A 73 19.08 12.36 20.48
C ASP A 73 19.07 13.89 20.64
N ASP A 74 19.22 14.60 19.52
CA ASP A 74 19.20 16.05 19.44
C ASP A 74 18.15 16.50 18.39
N PRO A 75 17.23 17.44 18.70
CA PRO A 75 16.27 17.99 17.73
C PRO A 75 16.91 18.64 16.51
N THR A 76 18.18 19.01 16.61
CA THR A 76 18.96 19.60 15.52
C THR A 76 19.68 18.55 14.66
N ALA A 77 19.65 17.28 15.07
CA ALA A 77 20.26 16.14 14.37
C ALA A 77 19.19 15.09 13.99
N PRO A 78 18.34 15.38 12.98
CA PRO A 78 17.31 14.44 12.55
C PRO A 78 17.93 13.11 12.08
N SER A 79 17.18 12.02 12.28
CA SER A 79 17.62 10.66 11.95
C SER A 79 18.82 10.15 12.76
N VAL A 80 19.30 10.86 13.78
CA VAL A 80 20.26 10.35 14.77
C VAL A 80 19.50 10.01 16.05
N LEU A 81 19.34 8.72 16.32
CA LEU A 81 18.48 8.21 17.38
C LEU A 81 19.24 8.09 18.70
N ASN A 82 18.56 8.42 19.80
CA ASN A 82 19.04 8.17 21.14
C ASN A 82 18.88 6.68 21.47
N GLU A 83 19.96 6.05 21.94
CA GLU A 83 20.00 4.60 22.15
C GLU A 83 19.06 4.15 23.28
N THR A 84 19.12 4.82 24.43
CA THR A 84 18.29 4.51 25.61
C THR A 84 16.80 4.75 25.35
N CYS A 85 16.44 5.89 24.76
CA CYS A 85 15.05 6.19 24.42
C CYS A 85 14.51 5.31 23.30
N THR A 86 15.35 4.90 22.35
CA THR A 86 14.95 3.93 21.33
C THR A 86 14.68 2.58 21.97
N ALA A 87 15.60 2.03 22.77
CA ALA A 87 15.39 0.76 23.46
C ALA A 87 14.13 0.80 24.34
N ALA A 88 13.95 1.84 25.16
CA ALA A 88 12.77 1.99 26.01
C ALA A 88 11.46 2.13 25.21
N PHE A 89 11.47 2.80 24.05
CA PHE A 89 10.29 2.86 23.19
C PHE A 89 9.89 1.48 22.67
N PHE A 90 10.87 0.66 22.29
CA PHE A 90 10.63 -0.67 21.71
C PHE A 90 10.42 -1.78 22.75
N ASP A 91 10.69 -1.52 24.04
CA ASP A 91 10.39 -2.49 25.11
C ASP A 91 8.88 -2.75 25.23
N ALA A 92 8.08 -1.72 24.94
CA ALA A 92 6.62 -1.81 24.79
C ALA A 92 5.93 -2.49 25.98
N ASP A 93 6.42 -2.22 27.19
CA ASP A 93 5.89 -2.73 28.45
C ASP A 93 4.85 -1.78 29.07
N GLY A 94 4.69 -0.58 28.50
CA GLY A 94 3.77 0.46 28.97
C GLY A 94 4.35 1.28 30.13
N ALA A 95 5.65 1.17 30.40
CA ALA A 95 6.32 1.99 31.39
C ALA A 95 6.42 3.45 30.94
N ALA A 96 6.63 4.33 31.93
CA ALA A 96 6.94 5.71 31.63
C ALA A 96 8.33 5.80 30.95
N PRO A 97 8.50 6.71 29.97
CA PRO A 97 9.80 6.96 29.34
C PRO A 97 10.88 7.33 30.38
N PRO A 98 12.15 6.94 30.17
CA PRO A 98 13.28 7.51 30.90
C PRO A 98 13.36 9.04 30.76
N ASP A 99 14.03 9.68 31.72
CA ASP A 99 14.26 11.13 31.69
C ASP A 99 15.01 11.54 30.41
N GLY A 100 14.49 12.57 29.73
CA GLY A 100 15.07 13.11 28.50
C GLY A 100 14.49 12.55 27.20
N CYS A 101 13.66 11.50 27.25
CA CYS A 101 12.95 11.01 26.07
C CYS A 101 11.78 11.92 25.68
N ARG A 102 11.44 11.94 24.39
CA ARG A 102 10.54 12.93 23.77
C ARG A 102 9.13 12.40 23.49
N TYR A 103 8.75 11.29 24.10
CA TYR A 103 7.45 10.65 23.96
C TYR A 103 6.87 10.35 25.34
N ASP A 104 5.55 10.40 25.47
CA ASP A 104 4.85 10.12 26.74
C ASP A 104 4.39 8.65 26.87
N THR A 105 4.35 7.92 25.76
CA THR A 105 3.90 6.54 25.67
C THR A 105 4.82 5.80 24.70
N ASP A 106 5.25 4.60 25.10
CA ASP A 106 6.13 3.74 24.33
C ASP A 106 5.37 2.99 23.21
N GLY A 107 6.04 2.03 22.58
CA GLY A 107 5.49 1.20 21.52
C GLY A 107 4.38 0.25 21.94
N SER A 108 4.00 0.19 23.24
CA SER A 108 2.86 -0.62 23.70
C SER A 108 1.53 -0.09 23.18
N ASP A 109 1.44 1.22 22.93
CA ASP A 109 0.30 1.89 22.31
C ASP A 109 0.79 2.87 21.24
N LEU A 110 1.06 2.33 20.05
CA LEU A 110 1.52 3.11 18.89
C LEU A 110 0.53 4.21 18.48
N VAL A 111 -0.77 3.98 18.66
CA VAL A 111 -1.80 4.97 18.29
C VAL A 111 -1.63 6.22 19.16
N LYS A 112 -1.50 6.02 20.48
CA LYS A 112 -1.26 7.12 21.42
C LYS A 112 0.12 7.73 21.26
N ALA A 113 1.18 6.91 21.15
CA ALA A 113 2.55 7.38 21.02
C ALA A 113 2.77 8.29 19.80
N LEU A 114 2.11 7.97 18.68
CA LEU A 114 2.19 8.74 17.44
C LEU A 114 1.15 9.88 17.35
N GLY A 115 0.24 9.98 18.32
CA GLY A 115 -0.85 10.96 18.33
C GLY A 115 -1.88 10.73 17.24
N LEU A 116 -2.15 9.47 16.91
CA LEU A 116 -3.15 9.06 15.92
C LEU A 116 -4.55 9.01 16.57
N GLY A 117 -5.60 9.17 15.76
CA GLY A 117 -6.99 9.07 16.23
C GLY A 117 -7.38 7.63 16.57
N SER A 118 -8.48 7.44 17.32
CA SER A 118 -8.99 6.11 17.70
C SER A 118 -9.44 5.23 16.54
N SER A 119 -9.61 5.81 15.35
CA SER A 119 -9.90 5.08 14.10
C SER A 119 -8.66 4.88 13.22
N ALA A 120 -7.46 4.96 13.81
CA ALA A 120 -6.22 4.74 13.08
C ALA A 120 -6.12 3.30 12.56
N PRO A 121 -5.48 3.09 11.38
CA PRO A 121 -5.15 1.77 10.88
C PRO A 121 -4.19 1.04 11.82
N SER A 122 -4.01 -0.26 11.61
CA SER A 122 -3.05 -1.05 12.37
C SER A 122 -1.62 -0.68 11.97
N LEU A 123 -0.69 -0.67 12.93
CA LEU A 123 0.70 -0.30 12.67
C LEU A 123 1.70 -1.33 13.23
N ASN A 124 2.84 -1.41 12.55
CA ASN A 124 4.02 -2.13 13.00
C ASN A 124 5.25 -1.25 12.78
N VAL A 125 6.11 -1.13 13.77
CA VAL A 125 7.36 -0.39 13.67
C VAL A 125 8.51 -1.35 13.89
N THR A 126 9.52 -1.27 13.03
CA THR A 126 10.72 -2.12 13.13
C THR A 126 11.97 -1.36 12.75
N VAL A 127 13.08 -1.61 13.43
CA VAL A 127 14.41 -1.12 13.03
C VAL A 127 15.26 -2.31 12.60
N ARG A 128 15.89 -2.22 11.42
CA ARG A 128 16.68 -3.31 10.82
C ARG A 128 18.08 -2.91 10.44
N SER A 129 19.01 -3.85 10.56
CA SER A 129 20.30 -3.83 9.86
C SER A 129 20.25 -4.90 8.76
N GLY A 130 20.18 -4.46 7.50
CA GLY A 130 19.88 -5.35 6.37
C GLY A 130 18.53 -6.07 6.54
N GLU A 131 18.55 -7.40 6.56
CA GLU A 131 17.35 -8.23 6.68
C GLU A 131 16.97 -8.56 8.13
N THR A 132 17.86 -8.28 9.08
CA THR A 132 17.70 -8.66 10.48
C THR A 132 17.11 -7.51 11.29
N ILE A 133 16.14 -7.82 12.17
CA ILE A 133 15.64 -6.86 13.16
C ILE A 133 16.74 -6.63 14.19
N ALA A 134 17.05 -5.37 14.44
CA ALA A 134 18.11 -4.99 15.36
C ALA A 134 17.70 -5.26 16.81
N THR A 135 18.71 -5.50 17.65
CA THR A 135 18.56 -5.61 19.10
C THR A 135 19.53 -4.62 19.73
N VAL A 136 19.03 -3.80 20.66
CA VAL A 136 19.80 -2.78 21.38
C VAL A 136 19.49 -2.94 22.86
N ASP A 137 20.52 -3.00 23.71
CA ASP A 137 20.39 -3.24 25.15
C ASP A 137 19.52 -4.46 25.54
N GLY A 138 19.50 -5.49 24.68
CA GLY A 138 18.68 -6.69 24.88
C GLY A 138 17.23 -6.56 24.39
N THR A 139 16.80 -5.35 24.01
CA THR A 139 15.47 -5.09 23.45
C THR A 139 15.46 -5.29 21.94
N THR A 140 14.55 -6.12 21.44
CA THR A 140 14.35 -6.30 20.00
C THR A 140 13.55 -5.13 19.45
N LEU A 141 14.06 -4.43 18.44
CA LEU A 141 13.46 -3.22 17.90
C LEU A 141 12.30 -3.53 16.93
N ALA A 142 11.24 -4.14 17.46
CA ALA A 142 10.00 -4.45 16.77
C ALA A 142 8.79 -4.35 17.69
N VAL A 143 7.82 -3.49 17.34
CA VAL A 143 6.57 -3.28 18.09
C VAL A 143 5.36 -3.20 17.16
N GLY A 144 4.18 -3.42 17.72
CA GLY A 144 2.93 -3.49 16.98
C GLY A 144 2.65 -4.87 16.37
N ALA A 145 1.40 -5.08 15.96
CA ALA A 145 0.96 -6.36 15.40
C ALA A 145 1.69 -6.69 14.08
N SER A 146 1.68 -7.95 13.66
CA SER A 146 2.11 -8.30 12.30
C SER A 146 0.91 -8.21 11.35
N PRO A 147 1.10 -7.75 10.10
CA PRO A 147 0.03 -7.74 9.13
C PRO A 147 -0.45 -9.17 8.86
N PRO A 148 -1.78 -9.40 8.77
CA PRO A 148 -2.31 -10.73 8.47
C PRO A 148 -1.91 -11.15 7.04
N PRO A 149 -1.91 -12.47 6.76
CA PRO A 149 -1.60 -12.96 5.42
C PRO A 149 -2.54 -12.36 4.36
N GLY A 150 -1.97 -11.80 3.29
CA GLY A 150 -2.74 -11.18 2.21
C GLY A 150 -3.25 -9.77 2.50
N ALA A 151 -2.88 -9.16 3.64
CA ALA A 151 -3.14 -7.74 3.88
C ALA A 151 -2.43 -6.86 2.84
N GLU A 152 -3.09 -5.79 2.44
CA GLU A 152 -2.44 -4.70 1.74
C GLU A 152 -1.67 -3.87 2.76
N VAL A 153 -0.37 -3.69 2.53
CA VAL A 153 0.53 -3.07 3.51
C VAL A 153 1.25 -1.90 2.88
N SER A 154 1.00 -0.71 3.42
CA SER A 154 1.75 0.50 3.14
C SER A 154 3.01 0.54 4.01
N VAL A 155 4.16 0.87 3.43
CA VAL A 155 5.45 0.90 4.17
C VAL A 155 6.21 2.18 3.91
N ALA A 156 6.56 2.90 4.98
CA ALA A 156 7.51 4.00 4.94
C ALA A 156 8.82 3.60 5.62
N ARG A 157 9.95 4.05 5.08
CA ARG A 157 11.28 3.77 5.62
C ARG A 157 12.07 5.06 5.83
N ARG A 158 12.92 5.08 6.86
CA ARG A 158 13.92 6.12 7.13
C ARG A 158 15.25 5.45 7.42
N ALA A 159 16.33 5.98 6.84
CA ALA A 159 17.68 5.61 7.22
C ALA A 159 18.02 6.40 8.49
N THR A 160 18.42 5.71 9.55
CA THR A 160 18.68 6.31 10.86
C THR A 160 20.03 5.85 11.38
N LEU A 161 20.72 6.73 12.10
CA LEU A 161 21.93 6.40 12.84
C LEU A 161 21.56 6.06 14.29
N LEU A 162 22.06 4.94 14.79
CA LEU A 162 21.86 4.49 16.16
C LEU A 162 23.18 3.86 16.61
N ALA A 163 23.73 4.30 17.74
CA ALA A 163 25.07 3.89 18.21
C ALA A 163 26.20 4.11 17.17
N GLY A 164 26.03 5.07 16.25
CA GLY A 164 26.97 5.32 15.15
C GLY A 164 26.85 4.39 13.94
N GLU A 165 25.94 3.41 13.97
CA GLU A 165 25.65 2.51 12.85
C GLU A 165 24.37 2.90 12.12
N THR A 166 24.29 2.59 10.82
CA THR A 166 23.11 2.88 10.01
C THR A 166 22.11 1.73 10.06
N TYR A 167 20.86 2.06 10.38
CA TYR A 167 19.72 1.15 10.37
C TYR A 167 18.61 1.69 9.47
N SER A 168 17.69 0.80 9.08
CA SER A 168 16.43 1.16 8.43
C SER A 168 15.29 1.07 9.44
N LEU A 169 14.76 2.21 9.87
CA LEU A 169 13.48 2.29 10.56
C LEU A 169 12.36 2.14 9.53
N ALA A 170 11.44 1.21 9.76
CA ALA A 170 10.31 0.93 8.87
C ALA A 170 9.00 0.93 9.66
N VAL A 171 8.05 1.72 9.19
CA VAL A 171 6.66 1.71 9.65
C VAL A 171 5.80 1.04 8.59
N ARG A 172 5.05 0.02 9.00
CA ARG A 172 4.06 -0.68 8.16
C ARG A 172 2.67 -0.35 8.67
N VAL A 173 1.73 -0.13 7.76
CA VAL A 173 0.34 0.24 8.05
C VAL A 173 -0.60 -0.57 7.17
N TRP A 174 -1.70 -1.05 7.74
CA TRP A 174 -2.76 -1.82 7.06
C TRP A 174 -4.10 -1.70 7.80
#